data_AF-A0A2M7F6G7-F1
#
_entry.id   AF-A0A2M7F6G7-F1
#
_cell.length_a   1.000
_cell.length_b   1.000
_cell.length_c   1.000
_cell.angle_alpha   90.00
_cell.angle_beta   90.00
_cell.angle_gamma   90.00
#
_symmetry.space_group_name_H-M   'P 1'
#
loop_
_entity.id
_entity.type
_entity.pdbx_description
1 polymer ?
#
loop_
_entity_poly.entity_id
_entity_poly.type
_entity_poly.pdbx_seq_one_letter_code
_entity_poly.pdbx_strand_id
1 'polypeptide(L)'
;AFGSPNLIRYQSDRSSGRTPAFHLMQGPDAGITYDIEDCNTILSFNSGLLEDHWSSVQLFRAYGKFRRGSKETRGKLVHIEPRLSVTGAKADQWVPIHPGAEGVLAMGIASVIIIEKRYDEGFIAERTLGFEDWTDEKGASHPGFKTLVIQEYPLEKVVKITGVPRDTIISLAREFAHRQPGVAIGNDGEWIGNQGIYNRMAIHALNGLVGNIQKKGGILSNAKLPEIPLPPFSPDPVSVKGRSMPRIDGAGRNKYALVQDAPENLAEQILKKQPYPIEMLLVHDANPMYESPEPDRLISALKQIPTVVSFSSFMDETTRYADLILPDSIYLEKWQMDESFTLKGNPVVSVAQPVAAPTYDTRDTCEILTALTGILGKPVS
;
A
#
# COMPACT_ATOMS: atom_id res chain seq x y z
N ALA A 1 -25.06 6.67 -0.60
CA ALA A 1 -26.49 6.99 -0.84
C ALA A 1 -27.18 5.97 -1.75
N PHE A 2 -26.70 5.79 -3.00
CA PHE A 2 -27.34 4.97 -4.04
C PHE A 2 -27.63 3.49 -3.69
N GLY A 3 -26.90 2.90 -2.73
CA GLY A 3 -27.17 1.54 -2.29
C GLY A 3 -26.26 0.47 -2.91
N SER A 4 -25.35 0.81 -3.80
CA SER A 4 -24.37 -0.16 -4.31
C SER A 4 -23.29 -0.46 -3.25
N PRO A 5 -22.88 -1.73 -3.06
CA PRO A 5 -21.70 -2.07 -2.26
C PRO A 5 -20.39 -1.90 -3.06
N ASN A 6 -20.48 -1.66 -4.38
CA ASN A 6 -19.38 -1.72 -5.33
C ASN A 6 -18.69 -0.36 -5.51
N LEU A 7 -18.02 0.13 -4.48
CA LEU A 7 -17.02 1.19 -4.61
C LEU A 7 -15.65 0.53 -4.64
N ILE A 8 -14.99 0.57 -5.80
CA ILE A 8 -13.73 -0.13 -6.06
C ILE A 8 -12.71 0.89 -6.55
N ARG A 9 -11.55 0.92 -5.91
CA ARG A 9 -10.47 1.86 -6.23
C ARG A 9 -9.31 1.15 -6.91
N TYR A 10 -8.73 1.80 -7.91
CA TYR A 10 -7.41 1.43 -8.43
C TYR A 10 -6.36 2.05 -7.51
N GLN A 11 -5.41 1.24 -7.03
CA GLN A 11 -4.32 1.64 -6.13
C GLN A 11 -4.77 2.27 -4.80
N SER A 12 -5.42 1.48 -3.94
CA SER A 12 -5.84 1.91 -2.60
C SER A 12 -4.65 2.41 -1.75
N ASP A 13 -4.76 3.64 -1.25
CA ASP A 13 -4.17 4.13 0.01
C ASP A 13 -2.64 4.17 0.15
N ARG A 14 -1.90 4.24 -0.97
CA ARG A 14 -0.41 4.31 -0.97
C ARG A 14 0.14 5.43 -0.05
N SER A 15 -0.56 6.57 0.03
CA SER A 15 -0.11 7.76 0.76
C SER A 15 -0.38 7.72 2.26
N SER A 16 -1.28 6.85 2.75
CA SER A 16 -1.59 6.77 4.17
C SER A 16 -0.70 5.81 4.94
N GLY A 17 0.12 5.02 4.24
CA GLY A 17 0.95 3.98 4.87
C GLY A 17 0.13 2.92 5.61
N ARG A 18 -1.18 2.79 5.33
CA ARG A 18 -2.05 1.73 5.86
C ARG A 18 -2.11 0.61 4.85
N THR A 19 -1.66 -0.57 5.25
CA THR A 19 -1.68 -1.75 4.38
C THR A 19 -2.15 -2.98 5.15
N PRO A 20 -2.68 -4.02 4.47
CA PRO A 20 -3.02 -5.28 5.12
C PRO A 20 -1.86 -5.89 5.92
N ALA A 21 -0.62 -5.75 5.43
CA ALA A 21 0.55 -6.23 6.16
C ALA A 21 0.74 -5.50 7.51
N PHE A 22 0.60 -4.18 7.56
CA PHE A 22 0.69 -3.43 8.82
C PHE A 22 -0.51 -3.67 9.72
N HIS A 23 -1.71 -3.84 9.15
CA HIS A 23 -2.88 -4.27 9.90
C HIS A 23 -2.61 -5.58 10.66
N LEU A 24 -2.02 -6.58 9.99
CA LEU A 24 -1.71 -7.87 10.59
C LEU A 24 -0.56 -7.81 11.61
N MET A 25 0.41 -6.92 11.40
CA MET A 25 1.61 -6.83 12.24
C MET A 25 1.50 -5.87 13.42
N GLN A 26 0.66 -4.83 13.32
CA GLN A 26 0.52 -3.77 14.33
C GLN A 26 -0.93 -3.48 14.74
N GLY A 27 -1.93 -4.00 14.01
CA GLY A 27 -3.36 -3.84 14.34
C GLY A 27 -4.14 -2.87 13.43
N PRO A 28 -5.46 -2.73 13.67
CA PRO A 28 -6.41 -2.20 12.69
C PRO A 28 -6.25 -0.75 12.23
N ASP A 29 -5.56 0.08 13.01
CA ASP A 29 -5.34 1.50 12.73
C ASP A 29 -3.89 1.84 12.38
N ALA A 30 -3.06 0.84 12.06
CA ALA A 30 -1.64 1.00 11.82
C ALA A 30 -1.34 1.65 10.46
N GLY A 31 -1.60 2.95 10.33
CA GLY A 31 -0.91 3.78 9.34
C GLY A 31 0.50 4.05 9.85
N ILE A 32 1.51 3.81 9.01
CA ILE A 32 2.90 4.07 9.38
C ILE A 32 3.58 5.09 8.47
N THR A 33 4.63 5.70 8.98
CA THR A 33 5.60 6.51 8.25
C THR A 33 7.01 6.07 8.64
N TYR A 34 7.91 6.00 7.65
CA TYR A 34 9.34 5.81 7.89
C TYR A 34 10.02 7.16 8.19
N ASP A 35 10.62 7.29 9.37
CA ASP A 35 11.41 8.47 9.74
C ASP A 35 12.84 8.36 9.18
N ILE A 36 12.95 8.43 7.85
CA ILE A 36 14.24 8.26 7.17
C ILE A 36 15.22 9.41 7.45
N GLU A 37 14.71 10.56 7.91
CA GLU A 37 15.52 11.75 8.17
C GLU A 37 16.49 11.55 9.33
N ASP A 38 16.04 10.90 10.40
CA ASP A 38 16.79 10.71 11.65
C ASP A 38 17.39 9.30 11.79
N CYS A 39 17.29 8.46 10.75
CA CYS A 39 17.87 7.13 10.75
C CYS A 39 19.36 7.13 10.37
N ASN A 40 20.10 6.12 10.82
CA ASN A 40 21.51 5.91 10.50
C ASN A 40 21.71 4.90 9.37
N THR A 41 20.73 4.04 9.14
CA THR A 41 20.76 2.99 8.10
C THR A 41 19.38 2.83 7.46
N ILE A 42 19.34 2.78 6.14
CA ILE A 42 18.15 2.40 5.37
C ILE A 42 18.47 1.10 4.64
N LEU A 43 17.68 0.07 4.88
CA LEU A 43 17.66 -1.17 4.11
C LEU A 43 16.40 -1.16 3.23
N SER A 44 16.56 -0.75 1.98
CA SER A 44 15.45 -0.59 1.03
C SER A 44 15.33 -1.81 0.13
N PHE A 45 14.15 -2.44 0.11
CA PHE A 45 13.81 -3.61 -0.68
C PHE A 45 12.85 -3.23 -1.81
N ASN A 46 13.40 -3.11 -3.02
CA ASN A 46 12.68 -2.81 -4.26
C ASN A 46 11.76 -1.57 -4.15
N SER A 47 12.09 -0.63 -3.24
CA SER A 47 11.38 0.62 -3.04
C SER A 47 12.15 1.74 -3.73
N GLY A 48 11.56 2.33 -4.78
CA GLY A 48 12.11 3.48 -5.49
C GLY A 48 12.04 4.75 -4.65
N LEU A 49 12.76 4.77 -3.52
CA LEU A 49 12.78 5.87 -2.55
C LEU A 49 13.06 7.24 -3.19
N LEU A 50 13.81 7.25 -4.29
CA LEU A 50 14.18 8.46 -5.03
C LEU A 50 13.51 8.56 -6.41
N GLU A 51 12.52 7.72 -6.70
CA GLU A 51 11.81 7.65 -7.98
C GLU A 51 10.30 7.83 -7.78
N ASP A 52 9.66 6.86 -7.11
CA ASP A 52 8.21 6.65 -7.15
C ASP A 52 7.59 6.32 -5.77
N HIS A 53 8.35 6.46 -4.70
CA HIS A 53 7.86 6.25 -3.35
C HIS A 53 7.20 7.52 -2.76
N TRP A 54 6.14 7.34 -1.97
CA TRP A 54 5.35 8.39 -1.28
C TRP A 54 5.45 9.81 -1.87
N SER A 55 5.75 10.84 -1.06
CA SER A 55 5.99 12.19 -1.56
C SER A 55 7.45 12.37 -1.91
N SER A 56 7.75 12.46 -3.21
CA SER A 56 9.11 12.65 -3.70
C SER A 56 9.76 13.91 -3.12
N VAL A 57 9.00 15.00 -2.96
CA VAL A 57 9.52 16.26 -2.37
C VAL A 57 9.97 16.06 -0.93
N GLN A 58 9.16 15.40 -0.11
CA GLN A 58 9.49 15.13 1.28
C GLN A 58 10.65 14.12 1.39
N LEU A 59 10.61 13.04 0.62
CA LEU A 59 11.66 12.03 0.60
C LEU A 59 13.00 12.60 0.13
N PHE A 60 13.05 13.45 -0.89
CA PHE A 60 14.31 14.09 -1.32
C PHE A 60 14.90 15.00 -0.24
N ARG A 61 14.06 15.75 0.47
CA ARG A 61 14.50 16.59 1.60
C ARG A 61 15.01 15.75 2.76
N ALA A 62 14.28 14.69 3.12
CA ALA A 62 14.63 13.78 4.20
C ALA A 62 15.89 12.98 3.88
N TYR A 63 16.02 12.46 2.65
CA TYR A 63 17.24 11.83 2.14
C TYR A 63 18.42 12.79 2.17
N GLY A 64 18.25 14.06 1.75
CA GLY A 64 19.31 15.06 1.85
C GLY A 64 19.82 15.28 3.27
N LYS A 65 18.93 15.27 4.27
CA LYS A 65 19.31 15.34 5.70
C LYS A 65 19.97 14.06 6.18
N PHE A 66 19.40 12.90 5.88
CA PHE A 66 19.96 11.58 6.14
C PHE A 66 21.41 11.45 5.63
N ARG A 67 21.67 11.91 4.40
CA ARG A 67 23.01 11.86 3.79
C ARG A 67 23.98 12.88 4.34
N ARG A 68 23.51 14.02 4.84
CA ARG A 68 24.35 14.94 5.63
C ARG A 68 24.68 14.34 7.00
N GLY A 69 23.73 13.61 7.58
CA GLY A 69 23.87 12.97 8.87
C GLY A 69 23.95 13.95 10.04
N SER A 70 24.30 13.41 11.21
CA SER A 70 24.77 14.21 12.34
C SER A 70 26.27 14.49 12.20
N LYS A 71 26.86 15.26 13.13
CA LYS A 71 28.32 15.44 13.19
C LYS A 71 29.10 14.11 13.28
N GLU A 72 28.46 13.05 13.77
CA GLU A 72 29.11 11.78 14.10
C GLU A 72 28.75 10.65 13.14
N THR A 73 27.56 10.67 12.54
CA THR A 73 27.08 9.55 11.71
C THR A 73 26.41 10.05 10.43
N ARG A 74 27.00 9.70 9.29
CA ARG A 74 26.36 9.80 7.97
C ARG A 74 25.42 8.62 7.74
N GLY A 75 24.19 8.89 7.32
CA GLY A 75 23.22 7.84 7.00
C GLY A 75 23.71 6.96 5.85
N LYS A 76 23.54 5.63 5.97
CA LYS A 76 23.93 4.66 4.94
C LYS A 76 22.71 4.00 4.28
N LEU A 77 22.61 4.11 2.96
CA LEU A 77 21.55 3.47 2.16
C LEU A 77 22.08 2.19 1.53
N VAL A 78 21.49 1.05 1.89
CA VAL A 78 21.60 -0.20 1.15
C VAL A 78 20.31 -0.40 0.38
N HIS A 79 20.42 -0.59 -0.93
CA HIS A 79 19.27 -0.81 -1.80
C HIS A 79 19.35 -2.18 -2.48
N ILE A 80 18.32 -2.98 -2.24
CA ILE A 80 18.16 -4.34 -2.70
C ILE A 80 17.11 -4.33 -3.79
N GLU A 81 17.49 -4.63 -5.02
CA GLU A 81 16.56 -4.67 -6.15
C GLU A 81 17.15 -5.46 -7.33
N PRO A 82 16.32 -6.01 -8.24
CA PRO A 82 16.83 -6.76 -9.40
C PRO A 82 17.47 -5.91 -10.49
N ARG A 83 17.01 -4.66 -10.67
CA ARG A 83 17.58 -3.70 -11.62
C ARG A 83 18.44 -2.69 -10.89
N LEU A 84 19.32 -1.96 -11.59
CA LEU A 84 20.00 -0.80 -11.01
C LEU A 84 19.18 0.46 -11.31
N SER A 85 18.34 0.87 -10.35
CA SER A 85 17.48 2.05 -10.44
C SER A 85 18.22 3.36 -10.12
N VAL A 86 17.52 4.50 -10.18
CA VAL A 86 18.07 5.78 -9.71
C VAL A 86 18.36 5.69 -8.20
N THR A 87 17.48 5.04 -7.46
CA THR A 87 17.66 4.79 -6.03
C THR A 87 18.91 3.92 -5.78
N GLY A 88 19.06 2.82 -6.54
CA GLY A 88 20.24 1.94 -6.45
C GLY A 88 21.54 2.64 -6.83
N ALA A 89 21.53 3.45 -7.88
CA ALA A 89 22.70 4.23 -8.31
C ALA A 89 23.14 5.30 -7.29
N LYS A 90 22.26 5.68 -6.35
CA LYS A 90 22.55 6.63 -5.25
C LYS A 90 22.75 5.95 -3.90
N ALA A 91 22.59 4.63 -3.82
CA ALA A 91 22.86 3.86 -2.61
C ALA A 91 24.37 3.78 -2.32
N ASP A 92 24.74 3.58 -1.05
CA ASP A 92 26.12 3.23 -0.70
C ASP A 92 26.45 1.80 -1.11
N GLN A 93 25.42 0.94 -1.21
CA GLN A 93 25.53 -0.42 -1.70
C GLN A 93 24.25 -0.81 -2.45
N TRP A 94 24.39 -1.25 -3.69
CA TRP A 94 23.36 -1.95 -4.43
C TRP A 94 23.54 -3.46 -4.28
N VAL A 95 22.47 -4.18 -3.96
CA VAL A 95 22.46 -5.64 -3.81
C VAL A 95 21.52 -6.22 -4.86
N PRO A 96 22.05 -6.82 -5.94
CA PRO A 96 21.22 -7.45 -6.96
C PRO A 96 20.57 -8.71 -6.38
N ILE A 97 19.24 -8.74 -6.41
CA ILE A 97 18.44 -9.88 -5.95
C ILE A 97 17.64 -10.46 -7.12
N HIS A 98 17.35 -11.75 -7.09
CA HIS A 98 16.35 -12.33 -7.99
C HIS A 98 14.96 -11.71 -7.75
N PRO A 99 14.20 -11.35 -8.81
CA PRO A 99 12.86 -10.76 -8.68
C PRO A 99 11.92 -11.60 -7.81
N GLY A 100 11.24 -10.96 -6.85
CA GLY A 100 10.24 -11.61 -5.99
C GLY A 100 10.81 -12.35 -4.78
N ALA A 101 12.14 -12.36 -4.59
CA ALA A 101 12.81 -13.02 -3.47
C ALA A 101 13.09 -12.10 -2.26
N GLU A 102 12.57 -10.87 -2.25
CA GLU A 102 12.88 -9.85 -1.24
C GLU A 102 12.46 -10.28 0.17
N GLY A 103 11.29 -10.91 0.32
CA GLY A 103 10.83 -11.44 1.61
C GLY A 103 11.72 -12.58 2.12
N VAL A 104 12.22 -13.43 1.22
CA VAL A 104 13.15 -14.52 1.58
C VAL A 104 14.49 -13.97 2.04
N LEU A 105 15.00 -12.92 1.39
CA LEU A 105 16.21 -12.24 1.85
C LEU A 105 15.99 -11.58 3.22
N ALA A 106 14.86 -10.90 3.43
CA ALA A 106 14.53 -10.30 4.72
C ALA A 106 14.49 -11.36 5.83
N MET A 107 13.90 -12.53 5.58
CA MET A 107 13.91 -13.66 6.52
C MET A 107 15.32 -14.22 6.76
N GLY A 108 16.17 -14.27 5.73
CA GLY A 108 17.58 -14.66 5.91
C GLY A 108 18.37 -13.68 6.78
N ILE A 109 18.13 -12.37 6.61
CA ILE A 109 18.70 -11.32 7.47
C ILE A 109 18.19 -11.48 8.90
N ALA A 110 16.88 -11.70 9.09
CA ALA A 110 16.27 -11.96 10.39
C ALA A 110 16.90 -13.19 11.07
N SER A 111 17.12 -14.27 10.32
CA SER A 111 17.75 -15.50 10.81
C SER A 111 19.12 -15.24 11.43
N VAL A 112 19.97 -14.46 10.75
CA VAL A 112 21.29 -14.08 11.29
C VAL A 112 21.17 -13.20 12.54
N ILE A 113 20.27 -12.21 12.54
CA ILE A 113 20.03 -11.33 13.70
C ILE A 113 19.62 -12.16 14.92
N ILE A 114 18.74 -13.15 14.72
CA ILE A 114 18.21 -14.01 15.77
C ILE A 114 19.30 -14.98 16.29
N ILE A 115 20.00 -15.69 15.39
CA ILE A 115 21.04 -16.65 15.76
C ILE A 115 22.19 -15.97 16.52
N GLU A 116 22.59 -14.77 16.08
CA GLU A 116 23.63 -13.98 16.76
C GLU A 116 23.11 -13.18 17.97
N LYS A 117 21.83 -13.30 18.32
CA LYS A 117 21.17 -12.58 19.43
C LYS A 117 21.40 -11.06 19.38
N ARG A 118 21.23 -10.47 18.20
CA ARG A 118 21.40 -9.04 17.94
C ARG A 118 20.07 -8.27 17.87
N TYR A 119 18.97 -8.88 18.30
CA TYR A 119 17.66 -8.23 18.38
C TYR A 119 17.50 -7.49 19.72
N ASP A 120 16.56 -6.54 19.78
CA ASP A 120 16.19 -5.80 20.99
C ASP A 120 15.33 -6.70 21.89
N GLU A 121 15.96 -7.39 22.84
CA GLU A 121 15.28 -8.33 23.75
C GLU A 121 14.15 -7.68 24.54
N GLY A 122 14.32 -6.42 24.96
CA GLY A 122 13.30 -5.68 25.72
C GLY A 122 12.07 -5.39 24.85
N PHE A 123 12.29 -4.90 23.63
CA PHE A 123 11.18 -4.68 22.70
C PHE A 123 10.45 -5.98 22.36
N ILE A 124 11.18 -7.06 22.09
CA ILE A 124 10.58 -8.36 21.78
C ILE A 124 9.74 -8.87 22.96
N ALA A 125 10.26 -8.83 24.19
CA ALA A 125 9.56 -9.33 25.37
C ALA A 125 8.29 -8.50 25.71
N GLU A 126 8.34 -7.18 25.54
CA GLU A 126 7.25 -6.30 25.97
C GLU A 126 6.22 -5.97 24.88
N ARG A 127 6.62 -6.01 23.60
CA ARG A 127 5.84 -5.43 22.49
C ARG A 127 5.54 -6.40 21.35
N THR A 128 5.91 -7.68 21.48
CA THR A 128 5.61 -8.68 20.45
C THR A 128 4.87 -9.88 21.01
N LEU A 129 4.17 -10.59 20.12
CA LEU A 129 3.48 -11.85 20.41
C LEU A 129 4.02 -12.91 19.46
N GLY A 130 4.21 -14.14 19.96
CA GLY A 130 4.59 -15.28 19.13
C GLY A 130 6.05 -15.28 18.64
N PHE A 131 6.95 -14.56 19.32
CA PHE A 131 8.39 -14.64 19.01
C PHE A 131 8.99 -15.99 19.39
N GLU A 132 8.77 -16.41 20.64
CA GLU A 132 9.09 -17.76 21.12
C GLU A 132 7.92 -18.72 20.87
N ASP A 133 8.19 -20.03 20.96
CA ASP A 133 7.18 -21.07 20.85
C ASP A 133 6.12 -20.92 21.95
N TRP A 134 4.87 -21.22 21.59
CA TRP A 134 3.73 -21.04 22.50
C TRP A 134 2.74 -22.20 22.38
N THR A 135 1.91 -22.36 23.42
CA THR A 135 0.86 -23.38 23.46
C THR A 135 -0.49 -22.68 23.47
N ASP A 136 -1.39 -23.06 22.57
CA ASP A 136 -2.72 -22.47 22.51
C ASP A 136 -3.64 -22.99 23.64
N GLU A 137 -4.83 -22.39 23.76
CA GLU A 137 -5.85 -22.78 24.74
C GLU A 137 -6.32 -24.24 24.60
N LYS A 138 -6.07 -24.87 23.44
CA LYS A 138 -6.41 -26.27 23.14
C LYS A 138 -5.26 -27.22 23.44
N GLY A 139 -4.13 -26.73 23.97
CA GLY A 139 -2.95 -27.51 24.31
C GLY A 139 -2.05 -27.85 23.12
N ALA A 140 -2.28 -27.26 21.94
CA ALA A 140 -1.42 -27.48 20.77
C ALA A 140 -0.19 -26.56 20.84
N SER A 141 1.00 -27.13 20.62
CA SER A 141 2.24 -26.37 20.54
C SER A 141 2.41 -25.79 19.14
N HIS A 142 2.70 -24.49 19.09
CA HIS A 142 2.90 -23.72 17.87
C HIS A 142 4.32 -23.14 17.85
N PRO A 143 5.09 -23.34 16.78
CA PRO A 143 6.42 -22.76 16.65
C PRO A 143 6.31 -21.23 16.59
N GLY A 144 7.13 -20.55 17.37
CA GLY A 144 7.27 -19.11 17.34
C GLY A 144 8.01 -18.63 16.11
N PHE A 145 7.99 -17.33 15.88
CA PHE A 145 8.68 -16.66 14.78
C PHE A 145 10.18 -17.02 14.75
N LYS A 146 10.84 -17.07 15.91
CA LYS A 146 12.24 -17.46 16.04
C LYS A 146 12.52 -18.86 15.49
N THR A 147 11.74 -19.83 15.92
CA THR A 147 11.86 -21.23 15.48
C THR A 147 11.57 -21.35 13.99
N LEU A 148 10.50 -20.71 13.52
CA LEU A 148 10.12 -20.68 12.11
C LEU A 148 11.25 -20.12 11.24
N VAL A 149 11.82 -18.96 11.61
CA VAL A 149 12.86 -18.32 10.81
C VAL A 149 14.14 -19.18 10.75
N ILE A 150 14.57 -19.74 11.89
CA ILE A 150 15.79 -20.55 11.94
C ILE A 150 15.63 -21.85 11.13
N GLN A 151 14.46 -22.50 11.19
CA GLN A 151 14.23 -23.78 10.52
C GLN A 151 13.94 -23.61 9.03
N GLU A 152 13.10 -22.64 8.66
CA GLU A 152 12.63 -22.49 7.28
C GLU A 152 13.55 -21.64 6.40
N TYR A 153 14.42 -20.81 7.00
CA TYR A 153 15.30 -19.90 6.27
C TYR A 153 16.79 -20.07 6.65
N PRO A 154 17.36 -21.29 6.52
CA PRO A 154 18.82 -21.46 6.60
C PRO A 154 19.50 -20.71 5.46
N LEU A 155 20.70 -20.17 5.71
CA LEU A 155 21.41 -19.32 4.75
C LEU A 155 21.66 -20.02 3.41
N GLU A 156 21.93 -21.32 3.40
CA GLU A 156 22.13 -22.10 2.17
C GLU A 156 20.89 -22.04 1.26
N LYS A 157 19.69 -22.14 1.83
CA LYS A 157 18.41 -22.03 1.11
C LYS A 157 18.19 -20.59 0.64
N VAL A 158 18.46 -19.60 1.50
CA VAL A 158 18.28 -18.17 1.17
C VAL A 158 19.20 -17.77 0.02
N VAL A 159 20.49 -18.12 0.05
CA VAL A 159 21.45 -17.83 -1.03
C VAL A 159 20.96 -18.40 -2.35
N LYS A 160 20.50 -19.66 -2.36
CA LYS A 160 20.00 -20.32 -3.56
C LYS A 160 18.79 -19.62 -4.18
N ILE A 161 17.84 -19.18 -3.37
CA ILE A 161 16.60 -18.54 -3.84
C ILE A 161 16.89 -17.09 -4.28
N THR A 162 17.62 -16.34 -3.47
CA THR A 162 17.80 -14.89 -3.64
C THR A 162 18.90 -14.53 -4.63
N GLY A 163 19.88 -15.42 -4.84
CA GLY A 163 21.10 -15.12 -5.59
C GLY A 163 22.11 -14.25 -4.81
N VAL A 164 21.78 -13.81 -3.59
CA VAL A 164 22.65 -12.93 -2.79
C VAL A 164 23.71 -13.78 -2.08
N PRO A 165 25.01 -13.42 -2.15
CA PRO A 165 26.06 -14.17 -1.47
C PRO A 165 25.88 -14.25 0.04
N ARG A 166 26.27 -15.38 0.63
CA ARG A 166 26.17 -15.64 2.09
C ARG A 166 26.78 -14.52 2.92
N ASP A 167 27.99 -14.11 2.58
CA ASP A 167 28.74 -13.09 3.32
C ASP A 167 28.05 -11.73 3.26
N THR A 168 27.39 -11.41 2.14
CA THR A 168 26.58 -10.20 2.01
C THR A 168 25.39 -10.25 2.97
N ILE A 169 24.65 -11.37 3.03
CA ILE A 169 23.50 -11.51 3.95
C ILE A 169 23.94 -11.31 5.41
N ILE A 170 25.04 -11.95 5.81
CA ILE A 170 25.59 -11.84 7.17
C ILE A 170 26.02 -10.39 7.46
N SER A 171 26.70 -9.74 6.50
CA SER A 171 27.14 -8.36 6.64
C SER A 171 25.95 -7.41 6.80
N LEU A 172 24.91 -7.58 5.98
CA LEU A 172 23.69 -6.77 6.05
C LEU A 172 23.00 -6.92 7.40
N ALA A 173 22.86 -8.14 7.90
CA ALA A 173 22.25 -8.43 9.19
C ALA A 173 23.02 -7.78 10.36
N ARG A 174 24.34 -7.97 10.41
CA ARG A 174 25.19 -7.39 11.45
C ARG A 174 25.18 -5.88 11.42
N GLU A 175 25.28 -5.29 10.23
CA GLU A 175 25.28 -3.85 10.06
C GLU A 175 23.93 -3.24 10.41
N PHE A 176 22.83 -3.81 9.91
CA PHE A 176 21.49 -3.32 10.19
C PHE A 176 21.16 -3.40 11.68
N ALA A 177 21.61 -4.44 12.39
CA ALA A 177 21.42 -4.57 13.83
C ALA A 177 22.34 -3.66 14.65
N HIS A 178 23.56 -3.37 14.19
CA HIS A 178 24.50 -2.52 14.91
C HIS A 178 24.22 -1.02 14.74
N ARG A 179 23.88 -0.58 13.51
CA ARG A 179 23.85 0.83 13.13
C ARG A 179 22.45 1.43 13.31
N GLN A 180 22.05 1.58 14.58
CA GLN A 180 20.75 2.08 15.02
C GLN A 180 20.69 3.61 15.18
N PRO A 181 19.51 4.25 15.03
CA PRO A 181 18.26 3.64 14.57
C PRO A 181 18.29 3.38 13.06
N GLY A 182 17.73 2.26 12.61
CA GLY A 182 17.72 1.82 11.22
C GLY A 182 16.32 1.42 10.75
N VAL A 183 16.03 1.65 9.47
CA VAL A 183 14.73 1.33 8.88
C VAL A 183 14.87 0.34 7.73
N ALA A 184 14.06 -0.72 7.76
CA ALA A 184 13.84 -1.61 6.64
C ALA A 184 12.55 -1.21 5.93
N ILE A 185 12.67 -0.84 4.66
CA ILE A 185 11.58 -0.29 3.84
C ILE A 185 11.35 -1.23 2.67
N GLY A 186 10.12 -1.66 2.43
CA GLY A 186 9.76 -2.41 1.23
C GLY A 186 9.09 -1.53 0.18
N ASN A 187 8.90 -2.06 -1.02
CA ASN A 187 7.98 -1.48 -2.01
C ASN A 187 6.55 -1.44 -1.45
N ASP A 188 5.74 -0.49 -1.94
CA ASP A 188 4.30 -0.42 -1.76
C ASP A 188 3.55 -1.38 -2.71
N GLY A 189 4.28 -2.12 -3.54
CA GLY A 189 3.81 -3.17 -4.44
C GLY A 189 3.34 -4.46 -3.74
N GLU A 190 2.57 -4.36 -2.65
CA GLU A 190 1.92 -5.53 -2.01
C GLU A 190 1.01 -6.29 -2.98
N TRP A 191 0.67 -5.67 -4.11
CA TRP A 191 -0.12 -6.18 -5.23
C TRP A 191 0.70 -6.93 -6.29
N ILE A 192 2.04 -6.87 -6.21
CA ILE A 192 2.93 -7.51 -7.17
C ILE A 192 3.09 -8.99 -6.76
N GLY A 193 2.19 -9.81 -7.30
CA GLY A 193 2.21 -11.27 -7.15
C GLY A 193 1.60 -11.77 -5.85
N ASN A 194 1.40 -13.09 -5.77
CA ASN A 194 0.64 -13.76 -4.71
C ASN A 194 1.27 -13.69 -3.29
N GLN A 195 2.45 -13.09 -3.14
CA GLN A 195 3.25 -13.10 -1.91
C GLN A 195 3.56 -11.69 -1.35
N GLY A 196 2.98 -10.62 -1.94
CA GLY A 196 3.32 -9.25 -1.57
C GLY A 196 3.09 -8.90 -0.10
N ILE A 197 1.99 -9.38 0.50
CA ILE A 197 1.69 -9.20 1.93
C ILE A 197 2.78 -9.85 2.80
N TYR A 198 3.15 -11.11 2.52
CA TYR A 198 4.16 -11.82 3.30
C TYR A 198 5.55 -11.21 3.14
N ASN A 199 5.89 -10.74 1.94
CA ASN A 199 7.12 -10.01 1.69
C ASN A 199 7.19 -8.73 2.54
N ARG A 200 6.09 -7.97 2.59
CA ARG A 200 6.01 -6.77 3.44
C ARG A 200 6.10 -7.10 4.91
N MET A 201 5.39 -8.13 5.39
CA MET A 201 5.47 -8.59 6.78
C MET A 201 6.91 -8.99 7.14
N ALA A 202 7.62 -9.67 6.25
CA ALA A 202 9.00 -10.09 6.47
C ALA A 202 9.97 -8.90 6.59
N ILE A 203 9.85 -7.93 5.69
CA ILE A 203 10.65 -6.70 5.75
C ILE A 203 10.29 -5.90 7.01
N HIS A 204 9.01 -5.84 7.36
CA HIS A 204 8.55 -5.13 8.54
C HIS A 204 9.06 -5.78 9.84
N ALA A 205 9.11 -7.11 9.91
CA ALA A 205 9.62 -7.86 11.05
C ALA A 205 11.07 -7.48 11.39
N LEU A 206 11.91 -7.12 10.40
CA LEU A 206 13.27 -6.62 10.66
C LEU A 206 13.26 -5.37 11.55
N ASN A 207 12.32 -4.45 11.35
CA ASN A 207 12.19 -3.25 12.17
C ASN A 207 11.76 -3.59 13.61
N GLY A 208 10.91 -4.59 13.78
CA GLY A 208 10.53 -5.11 15.09
C GLY A 208 11.70 -5.79 15.81
N LEU A 209 12.52 -6.58 15.09
CA LEU A 209 13.69 -7.25 15.66
C LEU A 209 14.72 -6.26 16.22
N VAL A 210 14.96 -5.14 15.55
CA VAL A 210 15.88 -4.11 16.07
C VAL A 210 15.17 -3.09 16.98
N GLY A 211 13.90 -3.31 17.29
CA GLY A 211 13.10 -2.50 18.21
C GLY A 211 12.85 -1.07 17.74
N ASN A 212 12.81 -0.79 16.43
CA ASN A 212 12.67 0.57 15.90
C ASN A 212 11.23 1.00 15.58
N ILE A 213 10.24 0.24 16.04
CA ILE A 213 8.83 0.64 15.95
C ILE A 213 8.53 1.65 17.06
N GLN A 214 7.88 2.76 16.70
CA GLN A 214 7.59 3.92 17.54
C GLN A 214 8.83 4.63 18.11
N LYS A 215 9.98 4.53 17.42
CA LYS A 215 11.22 5.24 17.78
C LYS A 215 11.59 6.27 16.71
N LYS A 216 12.19 7.39 17.15
CA LYS A 216 12.78 8.40 16.27
C LYS A 216 13.86 7.77 15.38
N GLY A 217 13.87 8.10 14.09
CA GLY A 217 14.74 7.45 13.10
C GLY A 217 14.32 6.02 12.76
N GLY A 218 13.13 5.61 13.18
CA GLY A 218 12.54 4.28 12.97
C GLY A 218 11.22 4.37 12.21
N ILE A 219 10.27 3.54 12.62
CA ILE A 219 8.89 3.57 12.12
C ILE A 219 8.01 4.33 13.12
N LEU A 220 7.18 5.23 12.62
CA LEU A 220 6.22 6.00 13.41
C LEU A 220 4.80 5.73 12.96
N SER A 221 3.85 5.69 13.89
CA SER A 221 2.43 5.64 13.56
C SER A 221 1.94 7.00 13.09
N ASN A 222 1.02 6.96 12.13
CA ASN A 222 0.35 8.13 11.61
C ASN A 222 -0.67 8.64 12.63
N ALA A 223 -0.65 9.95 12.91
CA ALA A 223 -1.67 10.55 13.75
C ALA A 223 -3.02 10.52 13.03
N LYS A 224 -4.10 10.37 13.81
CA LYS A 224 -5.45 10.37 13.25
C LYS A 224 -5.83 11.76 12.79
N LEU A 225 -6.35 11.86 11.57
CA LEU A 225 -7.04 13.06 11.12
C LEU A 225 -8.34 13.22 11.90
N PRO A 226 -8.68 14.45 12.33
CA PRO A 226 -9.99 14.70 12.89
C PRO A 226 -11.06 14.43 11.83
N GLU A 227 -12.06 13.63 12.16
CA GLU A 227 -13.16 13.33 11.25
C GLU A 227 -13.96 14.62 10.98
N ILE A 228 -14.17 14.93 9.70
CA ILE A 228 -15.11 15.96 9.28
C ILE A 228 -16.48 15.27 9.19
N PRO A 229 -17.42 15.52 10.12
CA PRO A 229 -18.69 14.82 10.13
C PRO A 229 -19.48 15.20 8.86
N LEU A 230 -19.80 14.19 8.05
CA LEU A 230 -20.74 14.36 6.96
C LEU A 230 -22.16 14.56 7.52
N PRO A 231 -23.03 15.31 6.82
CA PRO A 231 -24.43 15.42 7.20
C PRO A 231 -25.07 14.04 7.40
N PRO A 232 -25.95 13.87 8.40
CA PRO A 232 -26.57 12.57 8.65
C PRO A 232 -27.35 12.10 7.42
N PHE A 233 -27.01 10.91 6.94
CA PHE A 233 -27.67 10.26 5.82
C PHE A 233 -28.55 9.12 6.35
N SER A 234 -29.86 9.19 6.08
CA SER A 234 -30.80 8.10 6.37
C SER A 234 -31.03 7.27 5.10
N PRO A 235 -30.57 6.01 5.06
CA PRO A 235 -30.75 5.16 3.90
C PRO A 235 -32.19 4.62 3.81
N ASP A 236 -32.76 4.64 2.61
CA ASP A 236 -34.01 3.95 2.32
C ASP A 236 -33.83 2.40 2.31
N PRO A 237 -34.91 1.61 2.34
CA PRO A 237 -34.84 0.16 2.34
C PRO A 237 -34.11 -0.45 1.13
N VAL A 238 -34.20 0.18 -0.05
CA VAL A 238 -33.50 -0.28 -1.26
C VAL A 238 -31.99 -0.11 -1.10
N SER A 239 -31.57 1.03 -0.57
CA SER A 239 -30.19 1.38 -0.31
C SER A 239 -29.57 0.52 0.80
N VAL A 240 -30.34 0.14 1.83
CA VAL A 240 -29.92 -0.85 2.83
C VAL A 240 -29.74 -2.24 2.20
N LYS A 241 -30.72 -2.70 1.43
CA LYS A 241 -30.69 -4.02 0.79
C LYS A 241 -29.54 -4.14 -0.21
N GLY A 242 -29.30 -3.11 -1.02
CA GLY A 242 -28.19 -3.13 -1.98
C GLY A 242 -26.83 -3.22 -1.28
N ARG A 243 -26.61 -2.46 -0.21
CA ARG A 243 -25.32 -2.44 0.51
C ARG A 243 -25.00 -3.73 1.24
N SER A 244 -25.98 -4.56 1.55
CA SER A 244 -25.75 -5.88 2.15
C SER A 244 -25.41 -6.97 1.11
N MET A 245 -25.57 -6.68 -0.18
CA MET A 245 -25.18 -7.59 -1.25
C MET A 245 -23.65 -7.81 -1.26
N PRO A 246 -23.18 -8.98 -1.73
CA PRO A 246 -21.76 -9.20 -1.95
C PRO A 246 -21.18 -8.16 -2.92
N ARG A 247 -19.94 -7.71 -2.68
CA ARG A 247 -19.23 -6.89 -3.67
C ARG A 247 -18.88 -7.71 -4.91
N ILE A 248 -18.93 -7.08 -6.08
CA ILE A 248 -18.62 -7.70 -7.38
C ILE A 248 -17.15 -8.10 -7.49
N ASP A 249 -16.24 -7.37 -6.85
CA ASP A 249 -14.80 -7.69 -6.83
C ASP A 249 -14.45 -8.84 -5.85
N GLY A 250 -15.39 -9.25 -5.00
CA GLY A 250 -15.19 -10.30 -4.00
C GLY A 250 -14.36 -9.88 -2.78
N ALA A 251 -13.96 -8.61 -2.67
CA ALA A 251 -13.18 -8.09 -1.55
C ALA A 251 -13.89 -8.32 -0.20
N GLY A 252 -13.10 -8.58 0.85
CA GLY A 252 -13.59 -8.88 2.19
C GLY A 252 -14.26 -10.25 2.38
N ARG A 253 -14.13 -11.18 1.42
CA ARG A 253 -14.76 -12.52 1.51
C ARG A 253 -13.83 -13.66 1.07
N ASN A 254 -13.97 -14.82 1.71
CA ASN A 254 -13.28 -16.07 1.33
C ASN A 254 -11.76 -15.86 1.11
N LYS A 255 -11.24 -16.20 -0.08
CA LYS A 255 -9.84 -16.00 -0.47
C LYS A 255 -9.39 -14.53 -0.50
N TYR A 256 -10.31 -13.57 -0.48
CA TYR A 256 -10.06 -12.12 -0.49
C TYR A 256 -10.44 -11.46 0.84
N ALA A 257 -10.50 -12.21 1.94
CA ALA A 257 -10.94 -11.70 3.25
C ALA A 257 -10.16 -10.47 3.76
N LEU A 258 -8.89 -10.34 3.37
CA LEU A 258 -8.00 -9.24 3.78
C LEU A 258 -7.76 -8.21 2.67
N VAL A 259 -8.41 -8.37 1.52
CA VAL A 259 -8.28 -7.46 0.38
C VAL A 259 -9.32 -6.34 0.51
N GLN A 260 -8.87 -5.09 0.38
CA GLN A 260 -9.73 -3.92 0.46
C GLN A 260 -10.50 -3.68 -0.85
N ASP A 261 -9.78 -3.70 -1.97
CA ASP A 261 -10.31 -3.56 -3.33
C ASP A 261 -9.59 -4.57 -4.23
N ALA A 262 -10.33 -5.26 -5.10
CA ALA A 262 -9.79 -6.29 -6.01
C ALA A 262 -10.14 -5.98 -7.49
N PRO A 263 -9.68 -4.85 -8.05
CA PRO A 263 -10.02 -4.42 -9.41
C PRO A 263 -9.69 -5.47 -10.48
N GLU A 264 -8.65 -6.29 -10.28
CA GLU A 264 -8.25 -7.37 -11.17
C GLU A 264 -9.30 -8.47 -11.32
N ASN A 265 -10.16 -8.67 -10.31
CA ASN A 265 -11.23 -9.67 -10.36
C ASN A 265 -12.47 -9.17 -11.13
N LEU A 266 -12.58 -7.85 -11.39
CA LEU A 266 -13.76 -7.25 -12.00
C LEU A 266 -14.15 -7.90 -13.32
N ALA A 267 -13.19 -8.00 -14.24
CA ALA A 267 -13.46 -8.50 -15.58
C ALA A 267 -14.03 -9.92 -15.55
N GLU A 268 -13.47 -10.79 -14.70
CA GLU A 268 -13.97 -12.15 -14.53
C GLU A 268 -15.41 -12.19 -14.00
N GLN A 269 -15.70 -11.41 -12.95
CA GLN A 269 -16.98 -11.46 -12.26
C GLN A 269 -18.11 -10.85 -13.10
N ILE A 270 -17.83 -9.76 -13.82
CA ILE A 270 -18.75 -9.15 -14.77
C ILE A 270 -19.09 -10.13 -15.90
N LEU A 271 -18.09 -10.77 -16.51
CA LEU A 271 -18.30 -11.77 -17.58
C LEU A 271 -19.13 -12.96 -17.11
N LYS A 272 -18.94 -13.40 -15.85
CA LYS A 272 -19.70 -14.49 -15.24
C LYS A 272 -21.08 -14.07 -14.72
N LYS A 273 -21.35 -12.77 -14.60
CA LYS A 273 -22.53 -12.19 -13.93
C LYS A 273 -22.69 -12.71 -12.50
N GLN A 274 -21.57 -12.88 -11.80
CA GLN A 274 -21.50 -13.36 -10.43
C GLN A 274 -20.92 -12.26 -9.54
N PRO A 275 -21.50 -11.98 -8.37
CA PRO A 275 -22.67 -12.62 -7.78
C PRO A 275 -24.01 -12.18 -8.42
N TYR A 276 -23.99 -11.16 -9.27
CA TYR A 276 -25.13 -10.62 -10.02
C TYR A 276 -24.60 -9.83 -11.24
N PRO A 277 -25.42 -9.56 -12.27
CA PRO A 277 -25.02 -8.71 -13.38
C PRO A 277 -24.84 -7.24 -12.94
N ILE A 278 -23.92 -6.55 -13.60
CA ILE A 278 -23.70 -5.11 -13.43
C ILE A 278 -24.42 -4.38 -14.56
N GLU A 279 -25.39 -3.55 -14.20
CA GLU A 279 -26.23 -2.81 -15.14
C GLU A 279 -25.65 -1.42 -15.47
N MET A 280 -24.88 -0.84 -14.56
CA MET A 280 -24.25 0.46 -14.73
C MET A 280 -22.87 0.51 -14.07
N LEU A 281 -21.90 1.09 -14.76
CA LEU A 281 -20.55 1.36 -14.26
C LEU A 281 -20.25 2.86 -14.38
N LEU A 282 -19.83 3.47 -13.27
CA LEU A 282 -19.31 4.83 -13.24
C LEU A 282 -17.79 4.75 -13.07
N VAL A 283 -17.04 5.28 -14.03
CA VAL A 283 -15.57 5.32 -14.01
C VAL A 283 -15.15 6.77 -13.81
N HIS A 284 -14.50 7.08 -12.68
CA HIS A 284 -14.05 8.42 -12.34
C HIS A 284 -12.55 8.44 -12.12
N ASP A 285 -11.86 9.27 -12.89
CA ASP A 285 -10.40 9.51 -12.81
C ASP A 285 -9.58 8.22 -12.69
N ALA A 286 -9.95 7.22 -13.50
CA ALA A 286 -9.33 5.90 -13.50
C ALA A 286 -9.25 5.37 -14.93
N ASN A 287 -8.15 4.69 -15.24
CA ASN A 287 -7.95 4.02 -16.53
C ASN A 287 -7.70 2.50 -16.37
N PRO A 288 -8.72 1.73 -15.94
CA PRO A 288 -8.67 0.28 -15.82
C PRO A 288 -8.06 -0.46 -17.01
N MET A 289 -8.30 0.04 -18.23
CA MET A 289 -7.81 -0.56 -19.47
C MET A 289 -6.30 -0.48 -19.61
N TYR A 290 -5.69 0.61 -19.16
CA TYR A 290 -4.24 0.78 -19.17
C TYR A 290 -3.57 0.07 -17.99
N GLU A 291 -4.22 0.05 -16.83
CA GLU A 291 -3.65 -0.52 -15.60
C GLU A 291 -3.77 -2.04 -15.49
N SER A 292 -4.71 -2.66 -16.21
CA SER A 292 -4.94 -4.11 -16.13
C SER A 292 -3.86 -4.91 -16.87
N PRO A 293 -3.38 -6.04 -16.31
CA PRO A 293 -2.54 -6.99 -17.04
C PRO A 293 -3.31 -7.75 -18.14
N GLU A 294 -4.64 -7.75 -18.11
CA GLU A 294 -5.52 -8.44 -19.07
C GLU A 294 -6.53 -7.48 -19.71
N PRO A 295 -6.09 -6.48 -20.48
CA PRO A 295 -6.96 -5.43 -21.02
C PRO A 295 -8.09 -5.99 -21.90
N ASP A 296 -7.81 -6.98 -22.76
CA ASP A 296 -8.80 -7.57 -23.67
C ASP A 296 -9.98 -8.23 -22.93
N ARG A 297 -9.70 -8.81 -21.77
CA ARG A 297 -10.72 -9.41 -20.91
C ARG A 297 -11.61 -8.33 -20.31
N LEU A 298 -11.03 -7.20 -19.92
CA LEU A 298 -11.79 -6.07 -19.40
C LEU A 298 -12.65 -5.40 -20.47
N ILE A 299 -12.15 -5.26 -21.71
CA ILE A 299 -12.98 -4.81 -22.86
C ILE A 299 -14.20 -5.72 -23.03
N SER A 300 -13.97 -7.03 -22.96
CA SER A 300 -15.04 -8.01 -23.10
C SER A 300 -16.07 -7.91 -21.98
N ALA A 301 -15.63 -7.56 -20.76
CA ALA A 301 -16.50 -7.31 -19.62
C ALA A 301 -17.32 -6.02 -19.78
N LEU A 302 -16.68 -4.90 -20.14
CA LEU A 302 -17.34 -3.61 -20.34
C LEU A 302 -18.47 -3.69 -21.38
N LYS A 303 -18.25 -4.43 -22.47
CA LYS A 303 -19.28 -4.65 -23.51
C LYS A 303 -20.54 -5.38 -23.02
N GLN A 304 -20.49 -6.05 -21.87
CA GLN A 304 -21.68 -6.67 -21.26
C GLN A 304 -22.44 -5.75 -20.32
N ILE A 305 -21.85 -4.61 -19.92
CA ILE A 305 -22.48 -3.64 -19.05
C ILE A 305 -23.36 -2.73 -19.92
N PRO A 306 -24.68 -2.65 -19.67
CA PRO A 306 -25.59 -1.83 -20.48
C PRO A 306 -25.31 -0.33 -20.46
N THR A 307 -24.67 0.19 -19.41
CA THR A 307 -24.34 1.61 -19.33
C THR A 307 -23.01 1.84 -18.62
N VAL A 308 -22.04 2.33 -19.36
CA VAL A 308 -20.74 2.76 -18.84
C VAL A 308 -20.64 4.27 -18.97
N VAL A 309 -20.48 4.97 -17.85
CA VAL A 309 -20.29 6.42 -17.79
C VAL A 309 -18.85 6.71 -17.37
N SER A 310 -18.13 7.49 -18.18
CA SER A 310 -16.77 7.92 -17.87
C SER A 310 -16.73 9.39 -17.51
N PHE A 311 -16.16 9.67 -16.34
CA PHE A 311 -15.78 10.99 -15.86
C PHE A 311 -14.25 11.11 -15.97
N SER A 312 -13.79 11.61 -17.10
CA SER A 312 -12.36 11.75 -17.42
C SER A 312 -12.11 13.11 -18.08
N SER A 313 -10.95 13.70 -17.79
CA SER A 313 -10.48 14.90 -18.50
C SER A 313 -9.91 14.58 -19.88
N PHE A 314 -9.69 13.29 -20.20
CA PHE A 314 -9.02 12.86 -21.43
C PHE A 314 -9.77 11.72 -22.12
N MET A 315 -9.55 11.56 -23.44
CA MET A 315 -10.03 10.41 -24.21
C MET A 315 -9.06 9.22 -24.06
N ASP A 316 -9.00 8.66 -22.86
CA ASP A 316 -8.13 7.53 -22.51
C ASP A 316 -8.65 6.17 -23.02
N GLU A 317 -7.88 5.11 -22.83
CA GLU A 317 -8.21 3.75 -23.29
C GLU A 317 -9.54 3.24 -22.72
N THR A 318 -9.90 3.60 -21.49
CA THR A 318 -11.16 3.19 -20.86
C THR A 318 -12.32 4.04 -21.37
N THR A 319 -12.15 5.36 -21.43
CA THR A 319 -13.18 6.32 -21.88
C THR A 319 -13.69 6.02 -23.28
N ARG A 320 -12.84 5.49 -24.18
CA ARG A 320 -13.24 5.09 -25.55
C ARG A 320 -14.31 4.01 -25.62
N TYR A 321 -14.53 3.26 -24.54
CA TYR A 321 -15.55 2.22 -24.44
C TYR A 321 -16.75 2.63 -23.59
N ALA A 322 -16.85 3.90 -23.19
CA ALA A 322 -18.00 4.42 -22.44
C ALA A 322 -19.18 4.73 -23.37
N ASP A 323 -20.40 4.50 -22.88
CA ASP A 323 -21.64 4.89 -23.56
C ASP A 323 -21.93 6.39 -23.38
N LEU A 324 -21.50 6.97 -22.26
CA LEU A 324 -21.60 8.38 -21.94
C LEU A 324 -20.28 8.91 -21.40
N ILE A 325 -19.79 10.00 -21.99
CA ILE A 325 -18.59 10.70 -21.55
C ILE A 325 -19.02 12.03 -20.95
N LEU A 326 -18.65 12.27 -19.70
CA LEU A 326 -18.87 13.50 -18.97
C LEU A 326 -17.51 14.13 -18.66
N PRO A 327 -17.06 15.12 -19.45
CA PRO A 327 -15.72 15.69 -19.32
C PRO A 327 -15.49 16.32 -17.94
N ASP A 328 -14.53 15.76 -17.20
CA ASP A 328 -14.18 16.25 -15.87
C ASP A 328 -13.16 17.39 -15.95
N SER A 329 -13.34 18.42 -15.13
CA SER A 329 -12.39 19.56 -15.08
C SER A 329 -11.03 19.11 -14.58
N ILE A 330 -9.95 19.60 -15.21
CA ILE A 330 -8.59 19.26 -14.79
C ILE A 330 -8.27 19.87 -13.42
N TYR A 331 -7.22 19.36 -12.76
CA TYR A 331 -6.80 19.79 -11.43
C TYR A 331 -6.49 21.30 -11.27
N LEU A 332 -6.37 22.07 -12.36
CA LEU A 332 -6.19 23.54 -12.29
C LEU A 332 -7.52 24.31 -12.27
N GLU A 333 -8.62 23.66 -12.61
CA GLU A 333 -9.93 24.27 -12.87
C GLU A 333 -10.98 23.90 -11.81
N LYS A 334 -10.64 23.04 -10.83
CA LYS A 334 -11.55 22.57 -9.78
C LYS A 334 -10.96 22.64 -8.37
N TRP A 335 -11.85 22.74 -7.39
CA TRP A 335 -11.50 22.63 -5.97
C TRP A 335 -11.06 21.21 -5.65
N GLN A 336 -9.97 21.08 -4.89
CA GLN A 336 -9.47 19.79 -4.44
C GLN A 336 -9.09 19.85 -2.98
N MET A 337 -9.21 18.69 -2.34
CA MET A 337 -8.71 18.44 -1.00
C MET A 337 -7.91 17.14 -1.05
N ASP A 338 -6.71 17.17 -0.50
CA ASP A 338 -5.85 15.99 -0.40
C ASP A 338 -5.26 15.87 1.00
N GLU A 339 -5.05 14.63 1.43
CA GLU A 339 -4.57 14.23 2.74
C GLU A 339 -3.23 13.50 2.59
N SER A 340 -2.24 13.92 3.38
CA SER A 340 -0.88 13.36 3.29
C SER A 340 -0.28 13.18 4.66
N PHE A 341 0.41 12.06 4.90
CA PHE A 341 1.06 11.74 6.19
C PHE A 341 2.58 11.96 6.17
N THR A 342 3.05 12.79 5.24
CA THR A 342 4.46 12.96 4.89
C THR A 342 5.30 13.70 5.94
N LEU A 343 4.71 14.20 7.03
CA LEU A 343 5.44 14.91 8.09
C LEU A 343 5.72 14.03 9.31
N LYS A 344 6.44 12.92 9.10
CA LYS A 344 6.76 11.93 10.16
C LYS A 344 5.50 11.40 10.84
N GLY A 345 4.48 11.08 10.03
CA GLY A 345 3.18 10.61 10.49
C GLY A 345 2.22 11.71 10.93
N ASN A 346 2.62 12.99 10.93
CA ASN A 346 1.66 14.07 11.13
C ASN A 346 0.84 14.28 9.85
N PRO A 347 -0.50 14.27 9.94
CA PRO A 347 -1.34 14.47 8.79
C PRO A 347 -1.34 15.93 8.37
N VAL A 348 -1.36 16.14 7.06
CA VAL A 348 -1.51 17.42 6.40
C VAL A 348 -2.73 17.34 5.51
N VAL A 349 -3.67 18.26 5.71
CA VAL A 349 -4.77 18.48 4.77
C VAL A 349 -4.41 19.68 3.93
N SER A 350 -4.42 19.51 2.62
CA SER A 350 -4.17 20.56 1.65
C SER A 350 -5.43 20.86 0.85
N VAL A 351 -5.64 22.14 0.54
CA VAL A 351 -6.74 22.59 -0.32
C VAL A 351 -6.13 23.29 -1.52
N ALA A 352 -6.53 22.90 -2.71
CA ALA A 352 -6.20 23.60 -3.95
C ALA A 352 -7.48 24.25 -4.51
N GLN A 353 -7.40 25.55 -4.77
CA GLN A 353 -8.47 26.30 -5.43
C GLN A 353 -8.26 26.31 -6.95
N PRO A 354 -9.32 26.46 -7.77
CA PRO A 354 -9.18 26.72 -9.19
C PRO A 354 -8.27 27.93 -9.44
N VAL A 355 -7.25 27.75 -10.28
CA VAL A 355 -6.34 28.82 -10.72
C VAL A 355 -6.60 29.26 -12.15
N ALA A 356 -7.46 28.52 -12.86
CA ALA A 356 -7.99 28.85 -14.18
C ALA A 356 -9.49 28.61 -14.20
N ALA A 357 -10.21 29.37 -15.03
CA ALA A 357 -11.59 29.03 -15.38
C ALA A 357 -11.59 27.81 -16.31
N PRO A 358 -12.66 26.97 -16.31
CA PRO A 358 -12.80 25.88 -17.26
C PRO A 358 -12.59 26.35 -18.70
N THR A 359 -11.64 25.70 -19.38
CA THR A 359 -11.27 26.04 -20.77
C THR A 359 -12.35 25.60 -21.75
N TYR A 360 -13.04 24.49 -21.45
CA TYR A 360 -14.09 23.88 -22.25
C TYR A 360 -15.39 23.73 -21.43
N ASP A 361 -16.41 23.10 -22.00
CA ASP A 361 -17.63 22.73 -21.27
C ASP A 361 -17.37 21.49 -20.38
N THR A 362 -16.48 21.64 -19.41
CA THR A 362 -16.14 20.65 -18.39
C THR A 362 -16.79 21.02 -17.07
N ARG A 363 -17.07 20.02 -16.23
CA ARG A 363 -17.60 20.22 -14.88
C ARG A 363 -16.95 19.24 -13.93
N ASP A 364 -16.77 19.66 -12.68
CA ASP A 364 -16.31 18.76 -11.63
C ASP A 364 -17.34 17.63 -11.41
N THR A 365 -16.87 16.39 -11.41
CA THR A 365 -17.66 15.19 -11.13
C THR A 365 -18.48 15.33 -9.85
N CYS A 366 -17.94 15.95 -8.79
CA CYS A 366 -18.68 16.21 -7.57
C CYS A 366 -19.91 17.11 -7.81
N GLU A 367 -19.77 18.15 -8.64
CA GLU A 367 -20.86 19.04 -9.02
C GLU A 367 -21.90 18.31 -9.88
N ILE A 368 -21.46 17.48 -10.82
CA ILE A 368 -22.36 16.68 -11.67
C ILE A 368 -23.17 15.71 -10.81
N LEU A 369 -22.52 14.93 -9.94
CA LEU A 369 -23.20 13.99 -9.06
C LEU A 369 -24.18 14.71 -8.12
N THR A 370 -23.81 15.89 -7.62
CA THR A 370 -24.70 16.72 -6.81
C THR A 370 -25.90 17.24 -7.61
N ALA A 371 -25.70 17.73 -8.84
CA ALA A 371 -26.77 18.18 -9.73
C ALA A 371 -27.73 17.04 -10.09
N LEU A 372 -27.21 15.82 -10.32
CA LEU A 372 -28.02 14.62 -10.55
C LEU A 372 -28.94 14.32 -9.38
N THR A 373 -28.54 14.58 -8.13
CA THR A 373 -29.44 14.40 -6.98
C THR A 373 -30.69 15.28 -7.06
N GLY A 374 -30.56 16.50 -7.59
CA GLY A 374 -31.68 17.41 -7.81
C GLY A 374 -32.65 16.91 -8.89
N ILE A 375 -32.16 16.13 -9.86
CA ILE A 375 -32.95 15.58 -10.97
C ILE A 375 -33.61 14.25 -10.57
N LEU A 376 -32.87 13.37 -9.88
CA LEU A 376 -33.36 12.06 -9.43
C LEU A 376 -34.45 12.17 -8.35
N GLY A 377 -34.52 13.30 -7.65
CA GLY A 377 -35.60 13.59 -6.70
C GLY A 377 -35.43 12.91 -5.35
N LYS A 378 -36.56 12.62 -4.69
CA LYS A 378 -36.58 12.03 -3.33
C LYS A 378 -36.20 10.54 -3.36
N PRO A 379 -35.74 9.96 -2.22
CA PRO A 379 -35.46 8.53 -2.09
C PRO A 379 -36.65 7.67 -2.56
N VAL A 380 -36.35 6.50 -3.11
CA VAL A 380 -37.35 5.50 -3.50
C VAL A 380 -37.92 4.91 -2.20
N SER A 381 -39.05 5.47 -1.72
CA SER A 381 -39.72 5.07 -0.48
C SER A 381 -40.44 3.75 -0.59
#